data_AF-A0A674MGS2-F1
#
_entry.id   AF-A0A674MGS2-F1
#
_cell.length_a   1.000
_cell.length_b   1.000
_cell.length_c   1.000
_cell.angle_alpha   90.00
_cell.angle_beta   90.00
_cell.angle_gamma   90.00
#
_symmetry.space_group_name_H-M   'P 1'
#
loop_
_entity.id
_entity.type
_entity.pdbx_description
1 polymer ?
#
loop_
_entity_poly.entity_id
_entity_poly.type
_entity_poly.pdbx_seq_one_letter_code
_entity_poly.pdbx_strand_id
1 'polypeptide(L)'
;MKVCDVCSEHTPKYRCPACNVRYCSLVCFKRHKGKRCVSTEPWTAEGLLAEDDVTDQVPVQRLQLLGRSKELRDLLCNPHLRRLLRSIDSADRKCEAMKGAMHEPLFTEFSDQCLKIVQSGRITPSDD
;
A
#
# COMPACT_ATOMS: atom_id res chain seq x y z
N MET A 1 25.32 -6.91 -24.63
CA MET A 1 25.60 -7.98 -23.65
C MET A 1 24.95 -7.62 -22.33
N LYS A 2 24.29 -8.54 -21.63
CA LYS A 2 23.74 -8.25 -20.28
C LYS A 2 24.85 -8.46 -19.25
N VAL A 3 25.08 -7.48 -18.40
CA VAL A 3 26.06 -7.52 -17.30
C VAL A 3 25.34 -7.65 -15.96
N CYS A 4 26.07 -8.03 -14.91
CA CYS A 4 25.56 -8.13 -13.55
C CYS A 4 25.07 -6.77 -13.05
N ASP A 5 23.83 -6.69 -12.57
CA ASP A 5 23.25 -5.45 -12.04
C ASP A 5 23.85 -5.01 -10.69
N VAL A 6 24.77 -5.80 -10.12
CA VAL A 6 25.39 -5.55 -8.81
C VAL A 6 26.84 -5.07 -8.94
N CYS A 7 27.62 -5.64 -9.85
CA CYS A 7 29.01 -5.22 -10.08
C CYS A 7 29.27 -4.63 -11.47
N SER A 8 28.35 -4.77 -12.42
CA SER A 8 28.49 -4.29 -13.80
C SER A 8 29.71 -4.80 -14.58
N GLU A 9 30.51 -5.69 -14.00
CA GLU A 9 31.79 -6.17 -14.56
C GLU A 9 31.66 -7.53 -15.27
N HIS A 10 30.82 -8.42 -14.74
CA HIS A 10 30.71 -9.80 -15.24
C HIS A 10 29.35 -10.10 -15.84
N THR A 11 29.27 -11.12 -16.70
CA THR A 11 28.01 -11.63 -17.19
C THR A 11 27.20 -12.26 -16.04
N PRO A 12 25.89 -11.98 -15.94
CA PRO A 12 25.08 -12.53 -14.88
C PRO A 12 24.80 -14.01 -15.14
N LYS A 13 25.03 -14.85 -14.13
CA LYS A 13 24.76 -16.29 -14.17
C LYS A 13 23.44 -16.66 -13.49
N TYR A 14 22.98 -15.83 -12.57
CA TYR A 14 21.85 -16.10 -11.70
C TYR A 14 20.87 -14.93 -11.66
N ARG A 15 19.64 -15.19 -11.22
CA ARG A 15 18.57 -14.21 -11.10
C ARG A 15 17.89 -14.36 -9.75
N CYS A 16 17.63 -13.24 -9.08
CA CYS A 16 16.87 -13.25 -7.83
C CYS A 16 15.37 -13.41 -8.11
N PRO A 17 14.65 -14.36 -7.49
CA PRO A 17 13.22 -14.53 -7.70
C PRO A 17 12.39 -13.39 -7.06
N ALA A 18 12.92 -12.72 -6.04
CA ALA A 18 12.18 -11.73 -5.26
C ALA A 18 12.09 -10.34 -5.94
N CYS A 19 13.12 -9.94 -6.68
CA CYS A 19 13.24 -8.61 -7.29
C CYS A 19 13.72 -8.65 -8.75
N ASN A 20 13.88 -9.84 -9.33
CA ASN A 20 14.31 -10.08 -10.71
C ASN A 20 15.72 -9.57 -11.11
N VAL A 21 16.51 -9.05 -10.17
CA VAL A 21 17.89 -8.58 -10.37
C VAL A 21 18.81 -9.72 -10.82
N ARG A 22 19.68 -9.44 -11.81
CA ARG A 22 20.62 -10.41 -12.38
C ARG A 22 22.01 -10.25 -11.76
N TYR A 23 22.62 -11.35 -11.34
CA TYR A 23 23.92 -11.32 -10.66
C TYR A 23 24.88 -12.41 -11.14
N CYS A 24 26.18 -12.14 -11.04
CA CYS A 24 27.22 -13.07 -11.50
C CYS A 24 27.60 -14.14 -10.46
N SER A 25 27.58 -13.81 -9.17
CA SER A 25 28.07 -14.70 -8.10
C SER A 25 27.36 -14.49 -6.75
N LEU A 26 27.60 -15.40 -5.80
CA LEU A 26 27.08 -15.29 -4.43
C LEU A 26 27.55 -14.02 -3.69
N VAL A 27 28.71 -13.48 -4.06
CA VAL A 27 29.21 -12.20 -3.54
C VAL A 27 28.29 -11.06 -3.94
N CYS A 28 27.89 -11.02 -5.23
CA CYS A 28 26.91 -10.08 -5.73
C CYS A 28 25.52 -10.31 -5.12
N PHE A 29 25.12 -11.55 -4.87
CA PHE A 29 23.86 -11.85 -4.17
C PHE A 29 23.80 -11.24 -2.77
N LYS A 30 24.87 -11.38 -1.95
CA LYS A 30 24.93 -10.78 -0.61
C LYS A 30 24.93 -9.26 -0.65
N ARG A 31 25.69 -8.67 -1.59
CA ARG A 31 25.75 -7.21 -1.77
C ARG A 31 24.41 -6.61 -2.20
N HIS A 32 23.65 -7.36 -3.00
CA HIS A 32 22.28 -7.05 -3.38
C HIS A 32 21.30 -7.19 -2.20
N LYS A 33 21.36 -8.30 -1.45
CA LYS A 33 20.47 -8.60 -0.31
C LYS A 33 20.49 -7.51 0.76
N GLY A 34 21.65 -6.93 1.03
CA GLY A 34 21.80 -5.87 2.04
C GLY A 34 21.43 -4.45 1.60
N LYS A 35 21.22 -4.19 0.29
CA LYS A 35 21.04 -2.82 -0.22
C LYS A 35 19.77 -2.58 -1.03
N ARG A 36 19.30 -3.54 -1.84
CA ARG A 36 18.21 -3.31 -2.82
C ARG A 36 17.35 -4.54 -3.13
N CYS A 37 17.43 -5.59 -2.32
CA CYS A 37 16.52 -6.72 -2.46
C CYS A 37 15.17 -6.36 -1.85
N VAL A 38 14.35 -5.62 -2.60
CA VAL A 38 12.95 -5.44 -2.24
C VAL A 38 12.27 -6.76 -2.56
N SER A 39 12.13 -7.62 -1.55
CA SER A 39 11.19 -8.72 -1.64
C SER A 39 9.81 -8.12 -1.79
N THR A 40 9.15 -8.39 -2.91
CA THR A 40 7.70 -8.27 -2.97
C THR A 40 7.12 -9.36 -2.07
N GLU A 41 7.13 -9.10 -0.76
CA GLU A 41 6.41 -9.84 0.28
C GLU A 41 5.70 -8.79 1.15
N PRO A 42 4.55 -9.15 1.73
CA PRO A 42 3.40 -8.28 1.94
C PRO A 42 3.70 -7.14 2.91
N TRP A 43 3.17 -5.96 2.58
CA TRP A 43 3.02 -4.77 3.41
C TRP A 43 3.04 -5.06 4.93
N THR A 44 4.20 -5.04 5.56
CA THR A 44 4.33 -4.88 7.01
C THR A 44 4.58 -3.40 7.28
N ALA A 45 3.57 -2.79 7.90
CA ALA A 45 3.44 -1.37 8.17
C ALA A 45 4.36 -0.89 9.31
N GLU A 46 5.62 -1.30 9.31
CA GLU A 46 6.53 -1.14 10.46
C GLU A 46 7.68 -0.16 10.21
N GLY A 47 7.86 0.33 8.98
CA GLY A 47 9.07 1.08 8.59
C GLY A 47 8.87 2.55 8.21
N LEU A 48 7.64 3.05 8.25
CA LEU A 48 7.33 4.42 7.84
C LEU A 48 6.42 5.02 8.91
N LEU A 49 6.99 5.81 9.81
CA LEU A 49 6.50 7.13 10.23
C LEU A 49 7.05 7.46 11.62
N ALA A 50 7.46 8.71 11.76
CA ALA A 50 7.84 9.31 13.03
C ALA A 50 6.68 9.19 14.03
N GLU A 51 7.04 8.82 15.24
CA GLU A 51 6.26 8.37 16.38
C GLU A 51 5.26 9.39 17.00
N ASP A 52 4.90 10.48 16.32
CA ASP A 52 4.04 11.54 16.91
C ASP A 52 2.69 11.80 16.20
N ASP A 53 2.35 11.10 15.10
CA ASP A 53 1.09 11.32 14.35
C ASP A 53 0.22 10.05 14.22
N VAL A 54 0.26 9.16 15.22
CA VAL A 54 -0.41 7.83 15.21
C VAL A 54 -1.72 7.85 16.02
N THR A 55 -2.51 8.92 15.96
CA THR A 55 -3.85 8.92 16.59
C THR A 55 -4.96 8.58 15.59
N ASP A 56 -4.75 8.83 14.30
CA ASP A 56 -5.77 8.65 13.26
C ASP A 56 -5.66 7.32 12.47
N GLN A 57 -4.72 6.45 12.85
CA GLN A 57 -4.52 5.18 12.15
C GLN A 57 -5.63 4.18 12.50
N VAL A 58 -6.44 3.83 11.50
CA VAL A 58 -7.51 2.84 11.65
C VAL A 58 -6.89 1.45 11.94
N PRO A 59 -7.24 0.79 13.06
CA PRO A 59 -6.71 -0.54 13.37
C PRO A 59 -7.05 -1.55 12.29
N VAL A 60 -6.13 -2.47 12.01
CA VAL A 60 -6.29 -3.54 11.00
C VAL A 60 -7.55 -4.37 11.20
N GLN A 61 -8.01 -4.54 12.44
CA GLN A 61 -9.26 -5.23 12.78
C GLN A 61 -10.48 -4.48 12.25
N ARG A 62 -10.47 -3.14 12.26
CA ARG A 62 -11.54 -2.32 11.68
C ARG A 62 -11.44 -2.33 10.15
N LEU A 63 -10.23 -2.39 9.59
CA LEU A 63 -10.03 -2.53 8.14
C LEU A 63 -10.65 -3.83 7.59
N GLN A 64 -10.65 -4.92 8.36
CA GLN A 64 -11.33 -6.16 7.96
C GLN A 64 -12.87 -6.00 7.88
N LEU A 65 -13.46 -5.08 8.66
CA LEU A 65 -14.90 -4.80 8.61
C LEU A 65 -15.30 -4.14 7.27
N LEU A 66 -14.44 -3.30 6.70
CA LEU A 66 -14.67 -2.72 5.37
C LEU A 66 -14.83 -3.81 4.30
N GLY A 67 -14.07 -4.91 4.40
CA GLY A 67 -14.15 -6.04 3.46
C GLY A 67 -15.42 -6.89 3.57
N ARG A 68 -16.18 -6.77 4.67
CA ARG A 68 -17.44 -7.48 4.90
C ARG A 68 -18.67 -6.71 4.42
N SER A 69 -18.56 -5.39 4.22
CA SER A 69 -19.66 -4.56 3.71
C SER A 69 -19.82 -4.76 2.20
N LYS A 70 -21.04 -5.16 1.78
CA LYS A 70 -21.37 -5.32 0.36
C LYS A 70 -21.40 -3.97 -0.35
N GLU A 71 -21.99 -2.95 0.26
CA GLU A 71 -22.09 -1.58 -0.27
C GLU A 71 -20.72 -1.00 -0.63
N LEU A 72 -19.73 -1.20 0.25
CA LEU A 72 -18.35 -0.73 0.00
C LEU A 72 -17.67 -1.53 -1.12
N ARG A 73 -17.95 -2.83 -1.22
CA ARG A 73 -17.45 -3.67 -2.32
C ARG A 73 -18.09 -3.31 -3.66
N ASP A 74 -19.37 -2.96 -3.68
CA ASP A 74 -20.07 -2.48 -4.87
C ASP A 74 -19.51 -1.13 -5.33
N LEU A 75 -19.22 -0.20 -4.41
CA LEU A 75 -18.50 1.04 -4.73
C LEU A 75 -17.11 0.77 -5.32
N LEU A 76 -16.37 -0.20 -4.75
CA LEU A 76 -15.08 -0.66 -5.26
C LEU A 76 -15.16 -1.43 -6.58
N CYS A 77 -16.33 -1.83 -7.07
CA CYS A 77 -16.47 -2.38 -8.43
C CYS A 77 -16.27 -1.31 -9.50
N ASN A 78 -16.38 -0.01 -9.15
CA ASN A 78 -16.19 1.07 -10.10
C ASN A 78 -14.71 1.22 -10.51
N PRO A 79 -14.38 1.11 -11.81
CA PRO A 79 -13.00 1.19 -12.29
C PRO A 79 -12.40 2.60 -12.15
N HIS A 80 -13.25 3.64 -12.09
CA HIS A 80 -12.83 5.02 -11.84
C HIS A 80 -12.33 5.19 -10.41
N LEU A 81 -13.07 4.69 -9.42
CA LEU A 81 -12.68 4.73 -8.00
C LEU A 81 -11.35 4.01 -7.77
N ARG A 82 -11.16 2.82 -8.36
CA ARG A 82 -9.88 2.08 -8.28
C ARG A 82 -8.70 2.80 -8.92
N ARG A 83 -8.94 3.60 -9.95
CA ARG A 83 -7.89 4.42 -10.56
C ARG A 83 -7.55 5.60 -9.68
N LEU A 84 -8.56 6.26 -9.12
CA LEU A 84 -8.38 7.38 -8.21
C LEU A 84 -7.61 6.95 -6.94
N LEU A 85 -8.00 5.84 -6.32
CA LEU A 85 -7.30 5.29 -5.16
C LEU A 85 -5.83 4.97 -5.46
N ARG A 86 -5.55 4.35 -6.62
CA ARG A 86 -4.15 4.12 -7.06
C ARG A 86 -3.40 5.40 -7.38
N SER A 87 -4.09 6.41 -7.93
CA SER A 87 -3.51 7.72 -8.20
C SER A 87 -3.11 8.44 -6.91
N ILE A 88 -3.91 8.34 -5.86
CA ILE A 88 -3.59 8.92 -4.54
C ILE A 88 -2.43 8.16 -3.89
N ASP A 89 -2.47 6.82 -3.93
CA ASP A 89 -1.45 5.96 -3.32
C ASP A 89 -0.06 6.16 -3.96
N SER A 90 -0.03 6.32 -5.29
CA SER A 90 1.21 6.55 -6.06
C SER A 90 1.60 8.03 -6.21
N ALA A 91 0.80 8.98 -5.70
CA ALA A 91 1.09 10.40 -5.85
C ALA A 91 2.28 10.84 -4.99
N ASP A 92 3.20 11.57 -5.64
CA ASP A 92 4.32 12.24 -4.99
C ASP A 92 3.84 13.27 -3.95
N ARG A 93 2.74 13.97 -4.26
CA ARG A 93 2.07 14.95 -3.38
C ARG A 93 0.74 14.41 -2.85
N LYS A 94 0.79 13.54 -1.83
CA LYS A 94 -0.38 12.92 -1.19
C LYS A 94 -1.44 13.92 -0.72
N CYS A 95 -1.03 15.06 -0.15
CA CYS A 95 -1.97 16.08 0.35
C CYS A 95 -2.81 16.71 -0.78
N GLU A 96 -2.19 17.06 -1.90
CA GLU A 96 -2.89 17.64 -3.05
C GLU A 96 -3.73 16.60 -3.80
N ALA A 97 -3.21 15.37 -3.92
CA ALA A 97 -3.95 14.26 -4.49
C ALA A 97 -5.20 13.91 -3.64
N MET A 98 -5.07 13.95 -2.30
CA MET A 98 -6.19 13.76 -1.39
C MET A 98 -7.24 14.87 -1.54
N LYS A 99 -6.83 16.15 -1.60
CA LYS A 99 -7.75 17.27 -1.83
C LYS A 99 -8.49 17.14 -3.16
N GLY A 100 -7.79 16.79 -4.23
CA GLY A 100 -8.39 16.56 -5.54
C GLY A 100 -9.40 15.41 -5.50
N ALA A 101 -9.06 14.32 -4.80
CA ALA A 101 -9.96 13.19 -4.61
C ALA A 101 -11.20 13.53 -3.78
N MET A 102 -11.09 14.41 -2.77
CA MET A 102 -12.26 14.84 -1.98
C MET A 102 -13.30 15.63 -2.79
N HIS A 103 -12.95 16.15 -3.97
CA HIS A 103 -13.92 16.78 -4.88
C HIS A 103 -14.64 15.77 -5.78
N GLU A 104 -14.19 14.52 -5.84
CA GLU A 104 -14.85 13.48 -6.63
C GLU A 104 -16.02 12.90 -5.84
N PRO A 105 -17.28 12.98 -6.31
CA PRO A 105 -18.44 12.51 -5.58
C PRO A 105 -18.37 11.01 -5.25
N LEU A 106 -17.75 10.23 -6.14
CA LEU A 106 -17.50 8.79 -5.95
C LEU A 106 -16.53 8.51 -4.80
N PHE A 107 -15.51 9.35 -4.63
CA PHE A 107 -14.54 9.19 -3.54
C PHE A 107 -15.15 9.62 -2.22
N THR A 108 -15.92 10.69 -2.22
CA THR A 108 -16.65 11.17 -1.03
C THR A 108 -17.63 10.11 -0.54
N GLU A 109 -18.43 9.52 -1.44
CA GLU A 109 -19.34 8.42 -1.11
C GLU A 109 -18.60 7.18 -0.56
N PHE A 110 -17.46 6.82 -1.17
CA PHE A 110 -16.59 5.76 -0.65
C PHE A 110 -16.05 6.10 0.75
N SER A 111 -15.58 7.32 0.96
CA SER A 111 -15.01 7.76 2.24
C SER A 111 -16.05 7.82 3.34
N ASP A 112 -17.26 8.28 3.04
CA ASP A 112 -18.39 8.33 3.96
C ASP A 112 -18.78 6.90 4.38
N GLN A 113 -18.84 5.97 3.44
CA GLN A 113 -19.13 4.58 3.72
C GLN A 113 -18.01 3.91 4.55
N CYS A 114 -16.74 4.25 4.30
CA CYS A 114 -15.61 3.81 5.13
C CYS A 114 -15.74 4.34 6.56
N LEU A 115 -15.99 5.65 6.71
CA LEU A 115 -16.15 6.31 8.00
C LEU A 115 -17.36 5.77 8.76
N LYS A 116 -18.47 5.51 8.08
CA LYS A 116 -19.67 4.90 8.66
C LYS A 116 -19.36 3.53 9.25
N ILE A 117 -18.62 2.67 8.56
CA ILE A 117 -18.25 1.33 9.07
C ILE A 117 -17.27 1.43 10.24
N VAL A 118 -16.27 2.31 10.12
CA VAL A 118 -15.28 2.53 11.17
C VAL A 118 -15.95 3.15 12.40
N GLN A 119 -16.88 4.09 12.26
CA GLN A 119 -17.59 4.73 13.37
C GLN A 119 -18.70 3.85 13.94
N SER A 120 -19.32 2.98 13.14
CA SER A 120 -20.36 2.05 13.61
C SER A 120 -19.82 1.03 14.63
N GLY A 121 -18.51 0.77 14.65
CA GLY A 121 -17.86 0.03 15.73
C GLY A 121 -17.70 0.81 17.04
N ARG A 122 -18.33 1.98 17.19
CA ARG A 122 -18.31 2.85 18.38
C ARG A 122 -19.69 2.92 19.07
N ILE A 123 -20.65 2.10 18.67
CA ILE A 123 -21.98 2.05 19.28
C ILE A 123 -22.00 1.00 20.39
N THR A 124 -21.75 1.45 21.63
CA THR A 124 -22.61 1.24 22.81
C THR A 124 -22.40 2.47 23.71
N PRO A 125 -23.46 3.17 24.13
CA PRO A 125 -24.37 2.68 25.17
C PRO A 125 -25.70 2.26 24.51
N SER A 126 -26.17 1.03 24.65
CA SER A 126 -26.91 0.56 25.83
C SER A 126 -27.97 1.57 26.25
N ASP A 127 -29.21 1.31 25.82
CA ASP A 127 -30.44 1.58 26.56
C ASP A 127 -30.20 1.62 28.08
N ASP A 128 -30.42 2.78 28.70
CA ASP A 128 -31.48 3.05 29.71
C ASP A 128 -31.62 4.58 29.90
#